data_AF-A0A9X3V932-F1
#
_entry.id   AF-A0A9X3V932-F1
#
_cell.length_a   1.000
_cell.length_b   1.000
_cell.length_c   1.000
_cell.angle_alpha   90.00
_cell.angle_beta   90.00
_cell.angle_gamma   90.00
#
_symmetry.space_group_name_H-M   'P 1'
#
loop_
_entity.id
_entity.type
_entity.pdbx_description
1 polymer ?
#
loop_
_entity_poly.entity_id
_entity_poly.type
_entity_poly.pdbx_seq_one_letter_code
_entity_poly.pdbx_strand_id
1 'polypeptide(L)'
;MVFPNRIGSPPSPTSPRLPALEAVPPQTAAQCSAAAPEGPDVPRHPSPARGHAQPGRPRTARLPAVGGTLAQAARPAISDAAWKRMAALPPEQRQRLNAKERETVAQAVNELRRHVEASGIDFVPVFGFWSLRTNNHQELGKASQAEVIEGRDTQPARALDYRMDYVASTEYRGRPQHPGAVASIAPSEGGQVPGTLLKLPFDRAEELLTVLLAREVGAEADLRSPPDAEGAPRSSLMYRPVVRPVQMDDGSTLHALLFETNPESAKSLSKVFGDDEGLTAERLAFFIASSEGGFERDGKKLGGPSADYWKAGMQRLAETGDAPDPLLAQAYRIATGSRAPDGRLALDAMVGAAVPRGTWHGQKGWLALTEGRLPAVYAQPAGAVALAQHRQHQQALDGVLTAWRSGDVARAARAQGGDVRAALAQAVPRLLQESGFDPAVYAASALGASGHGRHLLHSESDARSDLQGLCALQVVAFDPARHPAVLPHPEACAVFEVPRPAGDGTAAQGGPVTVAVFLHRGIDGVSGGLERPRGDPFAPGRVLH
;
A
#
# COMPACT_ATOMS: atom_id res chain seq x y z
N MET A 1 39.83 24.00 -35.36
CA MET A 1 41.25 24.42 -35.33
C MET A 1 41.73 24.31 -33.89
N VAL A 2 42.87 23.66 -33.72
CA VAL A 2 43.75 23.40 -32.55
C VAL A 2 43.56 24.26 -31.27
N PHE A 3 43.66 23.60 -30.10
CA PHE A 3 43.78 24.15 -28.72
C PHE A 3 44.98 25.11 -28.53
N PRO A 4 45.02 25.95 -27.46
CA PRO A 4 45.85 25.56 -26.29
C PRO A 4 45.38 26.02 -24.87
N ASN A 5 45.61 25.10 -23.92
CA ASN A 5 46.18 25.19 -22.55
C ASN A 5 45.71 26.13 -21.40
N ARG A 6 45.36 25.44 -20.28
CA ARG A 6 45.76 25.54 -18.85
C ARG A 6 46.01 26.92 -18.18
N ILE A 7 45.46 27.09 -16.96
CA ILE A 7 46.15 27.05 -15.64
C ILE A 7 45.12 27.35 -14.52
N GLY A 8 45.19 26.61 -13.39
CA GLY A 8 44.82 27.13 -12.05
C GLY A 8 43.82 26.30 -11.25
N SER A 9 44.31 25.41 -10.38
CA SER A 9 43.55 24.90 -9.21
C SER A 9 43.71 25.85 -8.02
N PRO A 10 42.65 26.05 -7.21
CA PRO A 10 42.83 26.35 -5.78
C PRO A 10 41.84 25.50 -4.91
N PRO A 11 41.90 25.53 -3.56
CA PRO A 11 42.27 24.39 -2.72
C PRO A 11 41.09 23.69 -2.00
N SER A 12 41.31 22.46 -1.57
CA SER A 12 40.40 21.71 -0.67
C SER A 12 40.50 22.20 0.77
N PRO A 13 39.37 22.40 1.50
CA PRO A 13 39.36 22.44 2.95
C PRO A 13 38.90 21.11 3.56
N THR A 14 39.86 20.46 4.23
CA THR A 14 39.82 19.67 5.47
C THR A 14 38.47 19.17 6.04
N SER A 15 38.35 17.84 6.14
CA SER A 15 37.37 17.12 6.96
C SER A 15 37.64 17.30 8.46
N PRO A 16 36.61 17.43 9.32
CA PRO A 16 36.79 17.36 10.77
C PRO A 16 36.92 15.90 11.24
N ARG A 17 37.93 15.67 12.10
CA ARG A 17 38.19 14.43 12.84
C ARG A 17 37.07 14.15 13.85
N LEU A 18 36.63 12.90 13.91
CA LEU A 18 35.83 12.34 15.02
C LEU A 18 36.72 12.16 16.26
N PRO A 19 36.25 12.45 17.49
CA PRO A 19 36.99 12.12 18.70
C PRO A 19 36.87 10.63 19.05
N ALA A 20 37.99 10.10 19.54
CA ALA A 20 38.25 8.72 19.86
C ALA A 20 37.52 8.22 21.13
N LEU A 21 37.22 6.91 21.12
CA LEU A 21 36.87 6.09 22.28
C LEU A 21 37.97 6.13 23.35
N GLU A 22 37.59 6.39 24.60
CA GLU A 22 38.34 5.94 25.78
C GLU A 22 37.61 4.78 26.46
N ALA A 23 38.40 3.77 26.83
CA ALA A 23 37.97 2.51 27.40
C ALA A 23 38.19 2.47 28.93
N VAL A 24 37.10 2.20 29.67
CA VAL A 24 36.88 1.44 30.94
C VAL A 24 37.85 1.59 32.13
N PRO A 25 37.36 1.48 33.40
CA PRO A 25 37.46 0.17 34.08
C PRO A 25 36.22 -0.19 34.97
N PRO A 26 36.13 -1.44 35.48
CA PRO A 26 34.89 -2.05 35.97
C PRO A 26 34.63 -1.76 37.45
N GLN A 27 33.37 -1.83 37.88
CA GLN A 27 33.02 -1.93 39.29
C GLN A 27 32.18 -3.17 39.59
N THR A 28 32.66 -3.84 40.62
CA THR A 28 32.28 -5.09 41.26
C THR A 28 30.91 -5.08 41.94
N ALA A 29 30.25 -6.23 41.83
CA ALA A 29 29.40 -6.92 42.81
C ALA A 29 28.64 -6.10 43.88
N ALA A 30 27.31 -6.15 43.79
CA ALA A 30 26.46 -6.26 44.97
C ALA A 30 25.39 -7.33 44.71
N GLN A 31 25.58 -8.47 45.37
CA GLN A 31 24.59 -9.50 45.57
C GLN A 31 23.45 -8.94 46.44
N CYS A 32 22.20 -9.22 46.08
CA CYS A 32 21.10 -9.40 47.03
C CYS A 32 20.12 -10.43 46.45
N SER A 33 20.09 -11.60 47.08
CA SER A 33 19.14 -12.69 46.83
C SER A 33 17.85 -12.46 47.61
N ALA A 34 16.70 -12.74 46.98
CA ALA A 34 15.45 -13.29 47.56
C ALA A 34 14.34 -13.16 46.50
N ALA A 35 13.44 -14.08 46.23
CA ALA A 35 13.25 -15.49 46.57
C ALA A 35 12.36 -16.05 45.43
N ALA A 36 12.60 -17.28 45.00
CA ALA A 36 11.75 -17.98 44.04
C ALA A 36 10.46 -18.49 44.70
N PRO A 37 9.43 -18.79 43.90
CA PRO A 37 8.88 -20.14 43.94
C PRO A 37 8.71 -20.77 42.54
N GLU A 38 9.40 -21.90 42.39
CA GLU A 38 9.03 -23.19 41.75
C GLU A 38 8.01 -23.26 40.59
N GLY A 39 8.54 -23.54 39.39
CA GLY A 39 8.16 -24.64 38.45
C GLY A 39 6.86 -24.54 37.61
N PRO A 40 6.73 -25.29 36.48
CA PRO A 40 7.52 -26.46 36.07
C PRO A 40 8.13 -26.45 34.65
N ASP A 41 9.25 -27.17 34.54
CA ASP A 41 9.78 -27.98 33.43
C ASP A 41 9.82 -27.44 31.99
N VAL A 42 11.01 -26.93 31.61
CA VAL A 42 11.49 -26.90 30.22
C VAL A 42 12.52 -28.03 30.03
N PRO A 43 12.32 -28.98 29.11
CA PRO A 43 13.35 -29.94 28.75
C PRO A 43 14.54 -29.22 28.09
N ARG A 44 15.70 -29.27 28.75
CA ARG A 44 16.99 -28.90 28.15
C ARG A 44 17.32 -29.94 27.08
N HIS A 45 17.27 -29.56 25.82
CA HIS A 45 17.88 -30.34 24.75
C HIS A 45 19.36 -29.97 24.55
N PRO A 46 20.21 -30.98 24.29
CA PRO A 46 21.66 -30.83 24.21
C PRO A 46 22.10 -30.19 22.90
N SER A 47 23.23 -29.48 22.94
CA SER A 47 23.98 -29.04 21.77
C SER A 47 24.28 -30.22 20.83
N PRO A 48 24.05 -30.11 19.51
CA PRO A 48 24.53 -31.14 18.60
C PRO A 48 26.02 -30.91 18.29
N ALA A 49 26.77 -31.98 18.54
CA ALA A 49 28.15 -32.16 18.14
C ALA A 49 28.32 -32.05 16.62
N ARG A 50 29.49 -31.56 16.21
CA ARG A 50 30.01 -31.67 14.84
C ARG A 50 30.10 -33.14 14.45
N GLY A 51 29.30 -33.56 13.48
CA GLY A 51 29.41 -34.86 12.81
C GLY A 51 29.34 -34.66 11.30
N HIS A 52 30.47 -34.77 10.62
CA HIS A 52 30.53 -34.89 9.16
C HIS A 52 29.86 -36.21 8.74
N ALA A 53 28.74 -36.13 8.02
CA ALA A 53 28.18 -37.26 7.29
C ALA A 53 27.88 -36.82 5.85
N GLN A 54 28.45 -37.55 4.89
CA GLN A 54 28.29 -37.33 3.45
C GLN A 54 26.81 -37.47 3.03
N PRO A 55 26.34 -36.72 2.00
CA PRO A 55 24.98 -36.86 1.50
C PRO A 55 24.84 -38.13 0.65
N GLY A 56 24.12 -39.12 1.19
CA GLY A 56 23.54 -40.20 0.40
C GLY A 56 22.38 -39.66 -0.43
N ARG A 57 22.45 -39.83 -1.76
CA ARG A 57 21.37 -39.53 -2.71
C ARG A 57 20.06 -40.22 -2.30
N PRO A 58 18.93 -39.49 -2.17
CA PRO A 58 17.61 -40.10 -2.25
C PRO A 58 17.26 -40.35 -3.73
N ARG A 59 16.72 -41.54 -4.00
CA ARG A 59 16.24 -41.99 -5.31
C ARG A 59 15.23 -40.99 -5.90
N THR A 60 15.48 -40.59 -7.14
CA THR A 60 14.51 -39.93 -8.01
C THR A 60 13.26 -40.79 -8.17
N ALA A 61 12.10 -40.24 -7.83
CA ALA A 61 10.82 -40.80 -8.27
C ALA A 61 10.72 -40.58 -9.78
N ARG A 62 10.97 -41.64 -10.55
CA ARG A 62 10.81 -41.68 -11.99
C ARG A 62 9.31 -41.81 -12.28
N LEU A 63 8.76 -40.93 -13.12
CA LEU A 63 7.42 -41.09 -13.68
C LEU A 63 7.32 -42.48 -14.37
N PRO A 64 6.27 -43.28 -14.13
CA PRO A 64 6.16 -44.61 -14.71
C PRO A 64 5.92 -44.54 -16.22
N ALA A 65 6.68 -45.33 -16.96
CA ALA A 65 6.47 -45.54 -18.40
C ALA A 65 5.16 -46.32 -18.63
N VAL A 66 4.41 -45.88 -19.64
CA VAL A 66 3.11 -46.43 -20.04
C VAL A 66 3.30 -47.84 -20.63
N GLY A 67 2.67 -48.83 -20.00
CA GLY A 67 2.64 -50.21 -20.51
C GLY A 67 1.81 -51.11 -19.61
N GLY A 68 0.49 -51.14 -19.82
CA GLY A 68 -0.42 -52.08 -19.17
C GLY A 68 -1.85 -51.56 -19.13
N THR A 69 -2.75 -52.19 -19.89
CA THR A 69 -4.19 -52.00 -19.84
C THR A 69 -4.76 -52.57 -18.53
N LEU A 70 -4.67 -51.79 -17.46
CA LEU A 70 -5.56 -51.91 -16.31
C LEU A 70 -6.81 -51.09 -16.61
N ALA A 71 -7.99 -51.62 -16.26
CA ALA A 71 -9.26 -50.91 -16.34
C ALA A 71 -9.07 -49.49 -15.75
N GLN A 72 -9.10 -48.48 -16.61
CA GLN A 72 -8.98 -47.09 -16.22
C GLN A 72 -10.15 -46.79 -15.29
N ALA A 73 -9.88 -46.78 -13.97
CA ALA A 73 -10.75 -46.09 -13.04
C ALA A 73 -10.99 -44.69 -13.63
N ALA A 74 -12.27 -44.32 -13.79
CA ALA A 74 -12.64 -43.03 -14.37
C ALA A 74 -11.83 -41.96 -13.63
N ARG A 75 -10.99 -41.22 -14.37
CA ARG A 75 -10.21 -40.15 -13.77
C ARG A 75 -11.20 -39.20 -13.09
N PRO A 76 -10.95 -38.79 -11.83
CA PRO A 76 -11.74 -37.75 -11.21
C PRO A 76 -11.81 -36.57 -12.18
N ALA A 77 -13.00 -36.00 -12.37
CA ALA A 77 -13.20 -34.87 -13.25
C ALA A 77 -14.20 -33.91 -12.61
N ILE A 78 -13.91 -32.62 -12.70
CA ILE A 78 -14.82 -31.57 -12.27
C ILE A 78 -15.92 -31.45 -13.32
N SER A 79 -17.19 -31.55 -12.89
CA SER A 79 -18.33 -31.43 -13.80
C SER A 79 -18.40 -30.07 -14.48
N ASP A 80 -18.95 -30.03 -15.71
CA ASP A 80 -19.23 -28.77 -16.41
C ASP A 80 -20.05 -27.78 -15.59
N ALA A 81 -21.02 -28.30 -14.83
CA ALA A 81 -21.86 -27.50 -13.96
C ALA A 81 -21.05 -26.85 -12.82
N ALA A 82 -20.10 -27.58 -12.23
CA ALA A 82 -19.21 -27.05 -11.18
C ALA A 82 -18.29 -25.95 -11.74
N TRP A 83 -17.67 -26.17 -12.90
CA TRP A 83 -16.87 -25.12 -13.57
C TRP A 83 -17.69 -23.85 -13.83
N LYS A 84 -18.92 -24.00 -14.34
CA LYS A 84 -19.83 -22.86 -14.57
C LYS A 84 -20.18 -22.12 -13.28
N ARG A 85 -20.40 -22.84 -12.17
CA ARG A 85 -20.70 -22.21 -10.85
C ARG A 85 -19.49 -21.47 -10.30
N MET A 86 -18.29 -22.04 -10.37
CA MET A 86 -17.05 -21.35 -9.98
C MET A 86 -16.83 -20.07 -10.80
N ALA A 87 -17.03 -20.13 -12.12
CA ALA A 87 -16.89 -18.96 -13.00
C ALA A 87 -17.95 -17.87 -12.73
N ALA A 88 -19.16 -18.25 -12.29
CA ALA A 88 -20.24 -17.31 -12.00
C ALA A 88 -20.14 -16.64 -10.62
N LEU A 89 -19.38 -17.26 -9.70
CA LEU A 89 -19.33 -16.97 -8.26
C LEU A 89 -20.71 -17.12 -7.55
N PRO A 90 -20.72 -17.36 -6.22
CA PRO A 90 -21.94 -17.30 -5.43
C PRO A 90 -22.61 -15.92 -5.50
N PRO A 91 -23.95 -15.81 -5.38
CA PRO A 91 -24.68 -14.55 -5.49
C PRO A 91 -24.13 -13.43 -4.59
N GLU A 92 -23.79 -13.75 -3.34
CA GLU A 92 -23.28 -12.79 -2.36
C GLU A 92 -21.95 -12.14 -2.78
N GLN A 93 -21.10 -12.89 -3.47
CA GLN A 93 -19.82 -12.39 -3.99
C GLN A 93 -20.04 -11.67 -5.32
N ARG A 94 -20.88 -12.24 -6.18
CA ARG A 94 -21.22 -11.69 -7.50
C ARG A 94 -21.81 -10.28 -7.41
N GLN A 95 -22.60 -9.99 -6.37
CA GLN A 95 -23.21 -8.67 -6.15
C GLN A 95 -22.19 -7.58 -5.80
N ARG A 96 -21.00 -7.96 -5.30
CA ARG A 96 -19.93 -7.02 -4.96
C ARG A 96 -19.15 -6.56 -6.18
N LEU A 97 -19.18 -7.36 -7.25
CA LEU A 97 -18.40 -7.14 -8.46
C LEU A 97 -19.24 -6.48 -9.55
N ASN A 98 -18.64 -5.54 -10.28
CA ASN A 98 -19.25 -4.98 -11.48
C ASN A 98 -19.20 -5.97 -12.68
N ALA A 99 -19.80 -5.60 -13.81
CA ALA A 99 -19.87 -6.50 -14.97
C ALA A 99 -18.48 -6.93 -15.51
N LYS A 100 -17.54 -5.98 -15.63
CA LYS A 100 -16.18 -6.21 -16.13
C LYS A 100 -15.37 -7.09 -15.16
N GLU A 101 -15.53 -6.86 -13.86
CA GLU A 101 -14.88 -7.65 -12.81
C GLU A 101 -15.39 -9.10 -12.81
N ARG A 102 -16.71 -9.31 -12.95
CA ARG A 102 -17.30 -10.65 -13.10
C ARG A 102 -16.80 -11.36 -14.35
N GLU A 103 -16.70 -10.64 -15.46
CA GLU A 103 -16.16 -11.19 -16.71
C GLU A 103 -14.70 -11.61 -16.54
N THR A 104 -13.88 -10.80 -15.86
CA THR A 104 -12.47 -11.10 -15.60
C THR A 104 -12.32 -12.40 -14.80
N VAL A 105 -13.12 -12.60 -13.75
CA VAL A 105 -13.12 -13.85 -12.97
C VAL A 105 -13.55 -15.03 -13.83
N ALA A 106 -14.64 -14.89 -14.59
CA ALA A 106 -15.14 -15.96 -15.45
C ALA A 106 -14.12 -16.38 -16.52
N GLN A 107 -13.43 -15.40 -17.13
CA GLN A 107 -12.36 -15.66 -18.09
C GLN A 107 -11.20 -16.43 -17.47
N ALA A 108 -10.73 -16.04 -16.28
CA ALA A 108 -9.64 -16.74 -15.59
C ALA A 108 -10.01 -18.18 -15.22
N VAL A 109 -11.23 -18.44 -14.73
CA VAL A 109 -11.71 -19.80 -14.40
C VAL A 109 -11.83 -20.66 -15.67
N ASN A 110 -12.35 -20.10 -16.77
CA ASN A 110 -12.46 -20.82 -18.04
C ASN A 110 -11.08 -21.10 -18.66
N GLU A 111 -10.13 -20.18 -18.53
CA GLU A 111 -8.74 -20.40 -18.93
C GLU A 111 -8.08 -21.50 -18.10
N LEU A 112 -8.27 -21.47 -16.78
CA LEU A 112 -7.74 -22.48 -15.87
C LEU A 112 -8.26 -23.87 -16.24
N ARG A 113 -9.57 -23.98 -16.47
CA ARG A 113 -10.20 -25.21 -16.94
C ARG A 113 -9.52 -25.77 -18.19
N ARG A 114 -9.32 -24.94 -19.22
CA ARG A 114 -8.67 -25.38 -20.48
C ARG A 114 -7.29 -25.97 -20.23
N HIS A 115 -6.50 -25.36 -19.34
CA HIS A 115 -5.17 -25.87 -19.01
C HIS A 115 -5.21 -27.16 -18.18
N VAL A 116 -6.11 -27.25 -17.19
CA VAL A 116 -6.30 -28.48 -16.40
C VAL A 116 -6.68 -29.66 -17.29
N GLU A 117 -7.64 -29.46 -18.19
CA GLU A 117 -8.08 -30.49 -19.13
C GLU A 117 -6.98 -30.88 -20.14
N ALA A 118 -6.26 -29.90 -20.69
CA ALA A 118 -5.18 -30.14 -21.65
C ALA A 118 -3.96 -30.84 -21.03
N SER A 119 -3.59 -30.50 -19.80
CA SER A 119 -2.48 -31.12 -19.08
C SER A 119 -2.82 -32.50 -18.52
N GLY A 120 -4.10 -32.86 -18.42
CA GLY A 120 -4.55 -34.16 -17.93
C GLY A 120 -4.21 -34.42 -16.46
N ILE A 121 -4.03 -33.35 -15.68
CA ILE A 121 -3.80 -33.40 -14.23
C ILE A 121 -5.11 -33.65 -13.46
N ASP A 122 -5.00 -34.13 -12.23
CA ASP A 122 -6.12 -34.54 -11.36
C ASP A 122 -6.36 -33.58 -10.17
N PHE A 123 -5.85 -32.36 -10.27
CA PHE A 123 -6.02 -31.28 -9.29
C PHE A 123 -6.14 -29.93 -9.99
N VAL A 124 -6.70 -28.93 -9.30
CA VAL A 124 -6.72 -27.54 -9.78
C VAL A 124 -5.46 -26.81 -9.29
N PRO A 125 -4.59 -26.31 -10.19
CA PRO A 125 -3.35 -25.65 -9.83
C PRO A 125 -3.57 -24.18 -9.46
N VAL A 126 -3.16 -23.81 -8.25
CA VAL A 126 -3.16 -22.42 -7.76
C VAL A 126 -1.76 -22.07 -7.30
N PHE A 127 -1.25 -20.90 -7.67
CA PHE A 127 0.05 -20.42 -7.21
C PHE A 127 -0.11 -19.40 -6.09
N GLY A 128 0.60 -19.63 -4.99
CA GLY A 128 0.66 -18.76 -3.83
C GLY A 128 2.08 -18.31 -3.52
N PHE A 129 2.32 -17.00 -3.41
CA PHE A 129 3.66 -16.45 -3.22
C PHE A 129 3.94 -15.88 -1.81
N TRP A 130 2.90 -15.60 -1.01
CA TRP A 130 3.07 -15.04 0.34
C TRP A 130 2.18 -15.68 1.42
N SER A 131 0.98 -15.17 1.68
CA SER A 131 0.04 -15.78 2.66
C SER A 131 -0.26 -17.23 2.31
N LEU A 132 -0.61 -17.50 1.05
CA LEU A 132 -0.79 -18.85 0.50
C LEU A 132 0.46 -19.72 0.50
N ARG A 133 1.65 -19.15 0.73
CA ARG A 133 2.91 -19.88 0.89
C ARG A 133 3.21 -20.22 2.35
N THR A 134 2.78 -19.36 3.27
CA THR A 134 3.09 -19.43 4.70
C THR A 134 2.03 -20.15 5.51
N ASN A 135 0.75 -20.00 5.13
CA ASN A 135 -0.39 -20.61 5.79
C ASN A 135 -1.51 -20.85 4.77
N ASN A 136 -1.71 -22.11 4.37
CA ASN A 136 -2.58 -22.50 3.25
C ASN A 136 -3.48 -23.71 3.53
N HIS A 137 -3.52 -24.17 4.78
CA HIS A 137 -4.33 -25.32 5.15
C HIS A 137 -5.82 -25.14 4.83
N GLN A 138 -6.36 -23.93 5.01
CA GLN A 138 -7.78 -23.64 4.76
C GLN A 138 -8.11 -23.75 3.27
N GLU A 139 -7.24 -23.20 2.42
CA GLU A 139 -7.36 -23.24 0.96
C GLU A 139 -7.17 -24.65 0.38
N LEU A 140 -6.51 -25.53 1.13
CA LEU A 140 -6.36 -26.95 0.82
C LEU A 140 -7.41 -27.83 1.53
N GLY A 141 -8.35 -27.23 2.26
CA GLY A 141 -9.43 -27.93 2.95
C GLY A 141 -8.95 -28.80 4.12
N LYS A 142 -7.79 -28.50 4.71
CA LYS A 142 -7.19 -29.21 5.85
C LYS A 142 -7.53 -28.51 7.16
N ALA A 143 -7.47 -29.24 8.28
CA ALA A 143 -7.80 -28.68 9.59
C ALA A 143 -6.65 -27.84 10.18
N SER A 144 -5.40 -28.08 9.76
CA SER A 144 -4.23 -27.33 10.25
C SER A 144 -3.07 -27.36 9.25
N GLN A 145 -2.10 -26.46 9.41
CA GLN A 145 -0.90 -26.42 8.58
C GLN A 145 -0.04 -27.70 8.69
N ALA A 146 -0.13 -28.43 9.81
CA ALA A 146 0.60 -29.69 10.00
C ALA A 146 0.09 -30.83 9.11
N GLU A 147 -1.14 -30.73 8.57
CA GLU A 147 -1.73 -31.73 7.67
C GLU A 147 -1.35 -31.51 6.19
N VAL A 148 -0.74 -30.35 5.87
CA VAL A 148 -0.31 -30.01 4.52
C VAL A 148 1.01 -30.72 4.23
N ILE A 149 1.02 -31.60 3.23
CA ILE A 149 2.20 -32.39 2.87
C ILE A 149 2.80 -31.86 1.57
N GLU A 150 4.06 -31.43 1.61
CA GLU A 150 4.82 -31.05 0.42
C GLU A 150 5.02 -32.25 -0.52
N GLY A 151 4.96 -32.01 -1.82
CA GLY A 151 4.89 -33.01 -2.89
C GLY A 151 3.46 -33.47 -3.19
N ARG A 152 2.64 -33.68 -2.15
CA ARG A 152 1.25 -34.17 -2.28
C ARG A 152 0.24 -33.03 -2.43
N ASP A 153 0.17 -32.13 -1.45
CA ASP A 153 -0.80 -31.04 -1.39
C ASP A 153 -0.21 -29.73 -1.94
N THR A 154 1.11 -29.54 -1.77
CA THR A 154 1.85 -28.38 -2.25
C THR A 154 3.14 -28.77 -2.96
N GLN A 155 3.72 -27.87 -3.74
CA GLN A 155 5.05 -28.04 -4.33
C GLN A 155 5.75 -26.68 -4.42
N PRO A 156 7.06 -26.56 -4.15
CA PRO A 156 7.78 -25.31 -4.42
C PRO A 156 7.69 -24.93 -5.90
N ALA A 157 7.47 -23.65 -6.16
CA ALA A 157 7.25 -23.15 -7.51
C ALA A 157 7.74 -21.70 -7.66
N ARG A 158 7.97 -21.26 -8.89
CA ARG A 158 8.30 -19.88 -9.25
C ARG A 158 7.35 -19.37 -10.33
N ALA A 159 6.80 -18.18 -10.13
CA ALA A 159 6.14 -17.45 -11.22
C ALA A 159 7.21 -16.78 -12.06
N LEU A 160 7.23 -17.05 -13.37
CA LEU A 160 8.15 -16.47 -14.34
C LEU A 160 7.58 -15.18 -14.93
N ASP A 161 8.45 -14.24 -15.26
CA ASP A 161 8.09 -12.91 -15.77
C ASP A 161 7.25 -12.09 -14.78
N TYR A 162 7.55 -12.23 -13.49
CA TYR A 162 6.93 -11.49 -12.40
C TYR A 162 7.97 -10.87 -11.47
N ARG A 163 7.60 -9.76 -10.85
CA ARG A 163 8.32 -9.17 -9.70
C ARG A 163 7.36 -9.00 -8.52
N MET A 164 7.93 -8.85 -7.33
CA MET A 164 7.15 -8.44 -6.16
C MET A 164 6.55 -7.05 -6.38
N ASP A 165 5.30 -6.90 -5.95
CA ASP A 165 4.58 -5.63 -5.90
C ASP A 165 3.79 -5.58 -4.58
N TYR A 166 3.14 -4.45 -4.31
CA TYR A 166 2.53 -4.19 -3.01
C TYR A 166 1.19 -3.52 -3.18
N VAL A 167 0.23 -3.96 -2.36
CA VAL A 167 -1.12 -3.41 -2.35
C VAL A 167 -1.56 -3.08 -0.93
N ALA A 168 -2.44 -2.09 -0.81
CA ALA A 168 -3.04 -1.66 0.43
C ALA A 168 -4.14 -2.64 0.88
N SER A 169 -4.09 -3.06 2.14
CA SER A 169 -5.10 -3.90 2.80
C SER A 169 -5.81 -3.10 3.88
N THR A 170 -7.11 -2.97 3.77
CA THR A 170 -7.99 -2.21 4.66
C THR A 170 -8.93 -3.09 5.47
N GLU A 171 -9.03 -4.39 5.19
CA GLU A 171 -9.85 -5.34 5.95
C GLU A 171 -9.00 -6.28 6.80
N TYR A 172 -7.94 -6.88 6.23
CA TYR A 172 -7.18 -7.94 6.90
C TYR A 172 -5.97 -7.43 7.69
N ARG A 173 -5.14 -6.59 7.05
CA ARG A 173 -3.83 -6.17 7.59
C ARG A 173 -3.76 -4.69 7.93
N GLY A 174 -4.88 -4.01 7.80
CA GLY A 174 -5.07 -2.62 8.16
C GLY A 174 -6.54 -2.33 8.45
N ARG A 175 -6.87 -1.05 8.43
CA ARG A 175 -8.24 -0.53 8.41
C ARG A 175 -8.36 0.47 7.26
N PRO A 176 -9.56 0.86 6.81
CA PRO A 176 -9.69 1.90 5.78
C PRO A 176 -8.99 3.21 6.18
N GLN A 177 -8.94 3.50 7.48
CA GLN A 177 -8.25 4.66 8.05
C GLN A 177 -6.73 4.45 8.21
N HIS A 178 -6.25 3.21 8.22
CA HIS A 178 -4.83 2.85 8.38
C HIS A 178 -4.51 1.57 7.62
N PRO A 179 -4.47 1.62 6.28
CA PRO A 179 -4.21 0.45 5.45
C PRO A 179 -2.86 -0.16 5.82
N GLY A 180 -2.84 -1.49 5.88
CA GLY A 180 -1.61 -2.26 5.92
C GLY A 180 -1.07 -2.48 4.52
N ALA A 181 0.18 -2.93 4.41
CA ALA A 181 0.67 -3.48 3.16
C ALA A 181 0.44 -4.99 3.14
N VAL A 182 0.05 -5.52 1.99
CA VAL A 182 0.12 -6.94 1.68
C VAL A 182 0.85 -7.16 0.37
N ALA A 183 1.35 -8.38 0.21
CA ALA A 183 2.17 -8.76 -0.92
C ALA A 183 1.31 -8.95 -2.17
N SER A 184 1.82 -8.47 -3.29
CA SER A 184 1.29 -8.73 -4.62
C SER A 184 2.43 -9.09 -5.57
N ILE A 185 2.09 -9.39 -6.82
CA ILE A 185 3.05 -9.55 -7.91
C ILE A 185 2.57 -8.77 -9.13
N ALA A 186 3.51 -8.27 -9.93
CA ALA A 186 3.20 -7.59 -11.19
C ALA A 186 4.07 -8.15 -12.33
N PRO A 187 3.57 -8.17 -13.57
CA PRO A 187 4.37 -8.59 -14.72
C PRO A 187 5.69 -7.81 -14.82
N SER A 188 6.77 -8.54 -15.05
CA SER A 188 8.12 -8.01 -15.21
C SER A 188 8.96 -9.04 -15.96
N GLU A 189 9.23 -8.79 -17.25
CA GLU A 189 10.01 -9.68 -18.12
C GLU A 189 11.36 -10.05 -17.49
N GLY A 190 11.69 -11.35 -17.51
CA GLY A 190 12.91 -11.89 -16.91
C GLY A 190 12.93 -11.91 -15.37
N GLY A 191 11.88 -11.39 -14.73
CA GLY A 191 11.68 -11.48 -13.28
C GLY A 191 11.20 -12.86 -12.85
N GLN A 192 11.38 -13.18 -11.56
CA GLN A 192 10.79 -14.36 -10.97
C GLN A 192 10.36 -14.11 -9.53
N VAL A 193 9.25 -14.72 -9.12
CA VAL A 193 8.77 -14.66 -7.73
C VAL A 193 8.68 -16.07 -7.14
N PRO A 194 9.37 -16.37 -6.03
CA PRO A 194 9.26 -17.66 -5.36
C PRO A 194 7.93 -17.82 -4.63
N GLY A 195 7.35 -19.01 -4.73
CA GLY A 195 6.08 -19.35 -4.13
C GLY A 195 5.88 -20.84 -3.98
N THR A 196 4.63 -21.26 -3.96
CA THR A 196 4.23 -22.66 -3.91
C THR A 196 3.02 -22.88 -4.80
N LEU A 197 3.02 -24.01 -5.52
CA LEU A 197 1.86 -24.54 -6.20
C LEU A 197 1.01 -25.30 -5.18
N LEU A 198 -0.22 -24.86 -4.99
CA LEU A 198 -1.27 -25.54 -4.25
C LEU A 198 -2.03 -26.46 -5.21
N LYS A 199 -2.25 -27.71 -4.79
CA LYS A 199 -2.95 -28.74 -5.56
C LYS A 199 -4.34 -28.95 -4.98
N LEU A 200 -5.34 -28.19 -5.46
CA LEU A 200 -6.70 -28.30 -4.95
C LEU A 200 -7.34 -29.60 -5.46
N PRO A 201 -7.82 -30.49 -4.59
CA PRO A 201 -8.34 -31.79 -5.00
C PRO A 201 -9.69 -31.63 -5.72
N PHE A 202 -9.91 -32.42 -6.79
CA PHE A 202 -11.10 -32.28 -7.64
C PHE A 202 -12.43 -32.51 -6.95
N ASP A 203 -12.48 -33.39 -5.95
CA ASP A 203 -13.68 -33.68 -5.16
C ASP A 203 -14.17 -32.47 -4.33
N ARG A 204 -13.27 -31.52 -4.03
CA ARG A 204 -13.56 -30.28 -3.29
C ARG A 204 -13.20 -29.01 -4.04
N ALA A 205 -12.80 -29.09 -5.30
CA ALA A 205 -12.32 -27.94 -6.06
C ALA A 205 -13.34 -26.81 -6.14
N GLU A 206 -14.64 -27.13 -6.27
CA GLU A 206 -15.71 -26.13 -6.28
C GLU A 206 -15.76 -25.30 -5.01
N GLU A 207 -15.74 -25.96 -3.85
CA GLU A 207 -15.74 -25.32 -2.54
C GLU A 207 -14.49 -24.47 -2.35
N LEU A 208 -13.32 -25.08 -2.52
CA LEU A 208 -12.03 -24.48 -2.20
C LEU A 208 -11.67 -23.32 -3.12
N LEU A 209 -11.89 -23.46 -4.44
CA LEU A 209 -11.61 -22.39 -5.39
C LEU A 209 -12.57 -21.21 -5.19
N THR A 210 -13.83 -21.47 -4.85
CA THR A 210 -14.81 -20.42 -4.56
C THR A 210 -14.40 -19.61 -3.32
N VAL A 211 -13.96 -20.27 -2.25
CA VAL A 211 -13.45 -19.60 -1.04
C VAL A 211 -12.20 -18.77 -1.36
N LEU A 212 -11.29 -19.31 -2.16
CA LEU A 212 -10.08 -18.61 -2.57
C LEU A 212 -10.39 -17.36 -3.41
N LEU A 213 -11.26 -17.48 -4.42
CA LEU A 213 -11.71 -16.34 -5.23
C LEU A 213 -12.43 -15.31 -4.36
N ALA A 214 -13.22 -15.73 -3.38
CA ALA A 214 -13.84 -14.82 -2.42
C ALA A 214 -12.80 -14.03 -1.62
N ARG A 215 -11.77 -14.72 -1.14
CA ARG A 215 -10.71 -14.14 -0.30
C ARG A 215 -9.82 -13.17 -1.07
N GLU A 216 -9.44 -13.51 -2.30
CA GLU A 216 -8.44 -12.72 -3.06
C GLU A 216 -9.11 -11.68 -3.99
N VAL A 217 -10.34 -11.91 -4.44
CA VAL A 217 -11.06 -11.00 -5.36
C VAL A 217 -12.19 -10.25 -4.66
N GLY A 218 -12.97 -10.94 -3.82
CA GLY A 218 -14.21 -10.39 -3.24
C GLY A 218 -14.04 -9.68 -1.90
N ALA A 219 -13.00 -10.03 -1.13
CA ALA A 219 -12.59 -9.31 0.06
C ALA A 219 -11.70 -8.13 -0.37
N GLU A 220 -11.66 -7.06 0.42
CA GLU A 220 -10.89 -5.85 0.08
C GLU A 220 -11.42 -5.07 -1.15
N ALA A 221 -12.65 -5.32 -1.61
CA ALA A 221 -13.33 -4.52 -2.65
C ALA A 221 -14.08 -3.29 -2.08
N ASP A 222 -13.62 -2.77 -0.95
CA ASP A 222 -14.21 -1.68 -0.17
C ASP A 222 -13.79 -0.28 -0.64
N LEU A 223 -12.64 -0.17 -1.31
CA LEU A 223 -12.18 1.08 -1.90
C LEU A 223 -12.51 1.15 -3.39
N ARG A 224 -13.32 2.14 -3.75
CA ARG A 224 -13.55 2.51 -5.15
C ARG A 224 -12.64 3.68 -5.50
N SER A 225 -11.79 3.48 -6.51
CA SER A 225 -11.10 4.61 -7.10
C SER A 225 -12.10 5.52 -7.81
N PRO A 226 -11.92 6.85 -7.75
CA PRO A 226 -12.61 7.78 -8.64
C PRO A 226 -12.36 7.38 -10.10
N PRO A 227 -13.31 7.64 -11.02
CA PRO A 227 -13.13 7.36 -12.44
C PRO A 227 -11.79 7.90 -12.98
N ASP A 228 -11.26 7.29 -14.03
CA ASP A 228 -10.09 7.82 -14.73
C ASP A 228 -10.41 9.15 -15.46
N ALA A 229 -9.42 9.72 -16.15
CA ALA A 229 -9.56 11.04 -16.79
C ALA A 229 -10.63 11.03 -17.89
N GLU A 230 -10.91 9.85 -18.42
CA GLU A 230 -11.90 9.53 -19.45
C GLU A 230 -13.28 9.21 -18.84
N GLY A 231 -13.41 9.24 -17.51
CA GLY A 231 -14.65 8.99 -16.79
C GLY A 231 -14.98 7.49 -16.66
N ALA A 232 -14.07 6.59 -17.01
CA ALA A 232 -14.29 5.17 -16.85
C ALA A 232 -14.10 4.76 -15.37
N PRO A 233 -15.02 3.96 -14.80
CA PRO A 233 -14.92 3.51 -13.43
C PRO A 233 -13.68 2.63 -13.26
N ARG A 234 -12.76 3.04 -12.38
CA ARG A 234 -11.62 2.22 -11.99
C ARG A 234 -12.08 1.03 -11.14
N SER A 235 -11.40 -0.10 -11.30
CA SER A 235 -11.79 -1.34 -10.63
C SER A 235 -11.60 -1.26 -9.12
N SER A 236 -12.54 -1.87 -8.39
CA SER A 236 -12.48 -2.05 -6.94
C SER A 236 -11.61 -3.22 -6.51
N LEU A 237 -11.21 -4.08 -7.45
CA LEU A 237 -10.41 -5.26 -7.15
C LEU A 237 -8.98 -4.88 -6.78
N MET A 238 -8.50 -5.42 -5.66
CA MET A 238 -7.10 -5.37 -5.28
C MET A 238 -6.25 -6.26 -6.20
N TYR A 239 -6.67 -7.52 -6.37
CA TYR A 239 -6.01 -8.47 -7.25
C TYR A 239 -6.83 -8.78 -8.52
N ARG A 240 -6.12 -9.09 -9.59
CA ARG A 240 -6.68 -9.66 -10.82
C ARG A 240 -6.34 -11.15 -10.88
N PRO A 241 -7.33 -12.05 -10.97
CA PRO A 241 -7.04 -13.46 -11.23
C PRO A 241 -6.60 -13.64 -12.69
N VAL A 242 -5.48 -14.33 -12.91
CA VAL A 242 -5.01 -14.71 -14.24
C VAL A 242 -4.38 -16.10 -14.21
N VAL A 243 -4.27 -16.75 -15.38
CA VAL A 243 -3.62 -18.05 -15.51
C VAL A 243 -2.28 -17.87 -16.20
N ARG A 244 -1.20 -18.38 -15.59
CA ARG A 244 0.18 -18.19 -16.06
C ARG A 244 1.04 -19.42 -15.83
N PRO A 245 2.10 -19.59 -16.63
CA PRO A 245 3.09 -20.62 -16.38
C PRO A 245 3.83 -20.38 -15.06
N VAL A 246 3.96 -21.44 -14.27
CA VAL A 246 4.81 -21.51 -13.08
C VAL A 246 5.79 -22.67 -13.23
N GLN A 247 7.04 -22.45 -12.84
CA GLN A 247 8.11 -23.44 -12.95
C GLN A 247 8.34 -24.12 -11.60
N MET A 248 8.35 -25.46 -11.58
CA MET A 248 8.65 -26.25 -10.39
C MET A 248 10.17 -26.49 -10.29
N ASP A 249 10.64 -26.93 -9.13
CA ASP A 249 12.08 -27.20 -8.90
C ASP A 249 12.69 -28.28 -9.83
N ASP A 250 11.86 -29.16 -10.40
CA ASP A 250 12.29 -30.16 -11.38
C ASP A 250 12.41 -29.61 -12.82
N GLY A 251 12.17 -28.30 -13.00
CA GLY A 251 12.19 -27.61 -14.28
C GLY A 251 10.90 -27.74 -15.10
N SER A 252 9.93 -28.55 -14.65
CA SER A 252 8.63 -28.65 -15.30
C SER A 252 7.84 -27.34 -15.15
N THR A 253 6.96 -27.08 -16.11
CA THR A 253 6.11 -25.88 -16.11
C THR A 253 4.65 -26.31 -16.15
N LEU A 254 3.83 -25.67 -15.32
CA LEU A 254 2.38 -25.87 -15.28
C LEU A 254 1.68 -24.51 -15.32
N HIS A 255 0.54 -24.41 -15.99
CA HIS A 255 -0.29 -23.21 -15.91
C HIS A 255 -1.12 -23.26 -14.63
N ALA A 256 -1.00 -22.23 -13.78
CA ALA A 256 -1.71 -22.12 -12.51
C ALA A 256 -2.50 -20.81 -12.45
N LEU A 257 -3.59 -20.82 -11.68
CA LEU A 257 -4.27 -19.59 -11.30
C LEU A 257 -3.40 -18.81 -10.31
N LEU A 258 -3.19 -17.54 -10.59
CA LEU A 258 -2.52 -16.61 -9.69
C LEU A 258 -3.25 -15.28 -9.59
N PHE A 259 -2.94 -14.53 -8.53
CA PHE A 259 -3.53 -13.25 -8.20
C PHE A 259 -2.44 -12.19 -8.27
N GLU A 260 -2.46 -11.41 -9.34
CA GLU A 260 -1.52 -10.32 -9.55
C GLU A 260 -2.14 -8.97 -9.18
N THR A 261 -1.32 -7.93 -9.02
CA THR A 261 -1.82 -6.57 -8.80
C THR A 261 -2.76 -6.19 -9.94
N ASN A 262 -3.99 -5.80 -9.61
CA ASN A 262 -4.86 -5.25 -10.62
C ASN A 262 -4.32 -3.87 -11.03
N PRO A 263 -3.93 -3.66 -12.31
CA PRO A 263 -3.33 -2.39 -12.75
C PRO A 263 -4.30 -1.21 -12.65
N GLU A 264 -5.61 -1.47 -12.59
CA GLU A 264 -6.67 -0.46 -12.43
C GLU A 264 -7.04 -0.25 -10.95
N SER A 265 -6.39 -0.97 -10.02
CA SER A 265 -6.74 -0.95 -8.60
C SER A 265 -6.43 0.39 -7.93
N ALA A 266 -7.38 0.87 -7.13
CA ALA A 266 -7.16 1.94 -6.16
C ALA A 266 -6.12 1.58 -5.08
N LYS A 267 -5.84 0.28 -4.90
CA LYS A 267 -5.01 -0.25 -3.81
C LYS A 267 -3.58 -0.51 -4.23
N SER A 268 -3.20 -0.26 -5.47
CA SER A 268 -1.83 -0.44 -5.95
C SER A 268 -0.89 0.60 -5.33
N LEU A 269 -0.01 0.17 -4.44
CA LEU A 269 0.95 1.07 -3.77
C LEU A 269 2.03 1.57 -4.71
N SER A 270 2.29 0.88 -5.83
CA SER A 270 3.22 1.35 -6.86
C SER A 270 2.68 2.52 -7.68
N LYS A 271 1.36 2.78 -7.67
CA LYS A 271 0.72 3.85 -8.45
C LYS A 271 0.10 4.96 -7.62
N VAL A 272 -0.03 4.74 -6.31
CA VAL A 272 -0.74 5.62 -5.36
C VAL A 272 -0.11 7.03 -5.25
N PHE A 273 1.22 7.14 -5.37
CA PHE A 273 1.91 8.40 -5.08
C PHE A 273 1.90 9.43 -6.20
N GLY A 274 1.71 9.01 -7.45
CA GLY A 274 1.63 9.90 -8.61
C GLY A 274 2.87 10.80 -8.85
N ASP A 275 3.98 10.54 -8.17
CA ASP A 275 5.24 11.27 -8.29
C ASP A 275 6.38 10.38 -8.82
N ASP A 276 7.50 11.01 -9.16
CA ASP A 276 8.66 10.34 -9.78
C ASP A 276 9.37 9.37 -8.81
N GLU A 277 9.18 9.52 -7.50
CA GLU A 277 9.76 8.63 -6.49
C GLU A 277 8.99 7.32 -6.34
N GLY A 278 7.66 7.35 -6.57
CA GLY A 278 6.82 6.16 -6.50
C GLY A 278 6.85 5.48 -5.13
N LEU A 279 6.81 4.14 -5.09
CA LEU A 279 6.87 3.40 -3.83
C LEU A 279 8.32 3.28 -3.33
N THR A 280 8.69 4.08 -2.33
CA THR A 280 9.99 3.99 -1.61
C THR A 280 9.92 3.03 -0.42
N ALA A 281 11.08 2.70 0.16
CA ALA A 281 11.15 1.80 1.32
C ALA A 281 10.48 2.40 2.55
N GLU A 282 10.63 3.70 2.76
CA GLU A 282 10.00 4.48 3.82
C GLU A 282 8.48 4.50 3.65
N ARG A 283 8.03 4.72 2.40
CA ARG A 283 6.62 4.66 2.00
C ARG A 283 6.01 3.30 2.30
N LEU A 284 6.66 2.22 1.88
CA LEU A 284 6.20 0.86 2.17
C LEU A 284 6.27 0.53 3.67
N ALA A 285 7.32 0.96 4.37
CA ALA A 285 7.52 0.72 5.80
C ALA A 285 6.36 1.25 6.65
N PHE A 286 5.80 2.39 6.28
CA PHE A 286 4.61 2.94 6.91
C PHE A 286 3.41 1.98 6.88
N PHE A 287 3.07 1.46 5.70
CA PHE A 287 1.98 0.50 5.55
C PHE A 287 2.28 -0.82 6.29
N ILE A 288 3.55 -1.27 6.30
CA ILE A 288 3.97 -2.45 7.08
C ILE A 288 3.82 -2.22 8.59
N ALA A 289 4.16 -1.02 9.03
CA ALA A 289 4.14 -0.63 10.43
C ALA A 289 2.73 -0.55 11.02
N SER A 290 1.68 -0.61 10.17
CA SER A 290 0.30 -0.54 10.61
C SER A 290 0.04 -1.48 11.80
N SER A 291 -0.20 -0.86 12.96
CA SER A 291 -0.30 -1.52 14.26
C SER A 291 -1.65 -2.18 14.49
N GLU A 292 -2.62 -1.94 13.62
CA GLU A 292 -3.99 -2.42 13.75
C GLU A 292 -4.44 -3.13 12.46
N GLY A 293 -4.84 -4.39 12.60
CA GLY A 293 -5.60 -5.15 11.61
C GLY A 293 -6.68 -5.95 12.34
N GLY A 294 -7.54 -6.67 11.63
CA GLY A 294 -8.67 -7.33 12.28
C GLY A 294 -9.96 -6.55 12.18
N PHE A 295 -10.50 -6.33 10.97
CA PHE A 295 -11.85 -5.80 10.84
C PHE A 295 -12.82 -6.78 11.54
N GLU A 296 -13.62 -6.27 12.48
CA GLU A 296 -14.65 -7.08 13.12
C GLU A 296 -15.88 -7.13 12.23
N ARG A 297 -16.18 -8.33 11.73
CA ARG A 297 -17.39 -8.61 10.97
C ARG A 297 -18.08 -9.83 11.57
N ASP A 298 -19.37 -9.71 11.83
CA ASP A 298 -20.21 -10.78 12.39
C ASP A 298 -19.62 -11.35 13.70
N GLY A 299 -19.04 -10.49 14.54
CA GLY A 299 -18.40 -10.87 15.81
C GLY A 299 -17.03 -11.56 15.68
N LYS A 300 -16.45 -11.62 14.48
CA LYS A 300 -15.12 -12.20 14.23
C LYS A 300 -14.13 -11.15 13.77
N LYS A 301 -12.95 -11.13 14.41
CA LYS A 301 -11.82 -10.29 14.02
C LYS A 301 -11.08 -10.94 12.83
N LEU A 302 -11.12 -10.30 11.66
CA LEU A 302 -10.52 -10.82 10.43
C LEU A 302 -9.09 -10.28 10.21
N GLY A 303 -8.08 -11.12 10.42
CA GLY A 303 -6.68 -10.76 10.20
C GLY A 303 -5.99 -10.18 11.44
N GLY A 304 -4.95 -9.34 11.24
CA GLY A 304 -4.05 -8.88 12.30
C GLY A 304 -2.99 -7.91 11.77
N PRO A 305 -2.03 -7.47 12.60
CA PRO A 305 -1.04 -6.46 12.20
C PRO A 305 -0.33 -6.79 10.88
N SER A 306 -0.08 -5.77 10.04
CA SER A 306 0.66 -5.96 8.78
C SER A 306 2.09 -6.45 9.05
N ALA A 307 2.75 -5.95 10.08
CA ALA A 307 4.09 -6.41 10.48
C ALA A 307 4.17 -7.93 10.71
N ASP A 308 3.14 -8.55 11.30
CA ASP A 308 3.12 -10.01 11.53
C ASP A 308 2.96 -10.79 10.22
N TYR A 309 2.18 -10.26 9.28
CA TYR A 309 2.05 -10.81 7.94
C TYR A 309 3.40 -10.83 7.20
N TRP A 310 4.15 -9.73 7.28
CA TRP A 310 5.46 -9.64 6.64
C TRP A 310 6.50 -10.50 7.36
N LYS A 311 6.47 -10.54 8.69
CA LYS A 311 7.35 -11.41 9.49
C LYS A 311 7.24 -12.86 9.08
N ALA A 312 6.03 -13.41 8.95
CA ALA A 312 5.81 -14.79 8.56
C ALA A 312 6.40 -15.10 7.17
N GLY A 313 6.21 -14.20 6.20
CA GLY A 313 6.77 -14.36 4.86
C GLY A 313 8.30 -14.24 4.83
N MET A 314 8.87 -13.27 5.55
CA MET A 314 10.32 -13.11 5.66
C MET A 314 11.00 -14.33 6.31
N GLN A 315 10.36 -14.92 7.33
CA GLN A 315 10.82 -16.18 7.94
C GLN A 315 10.81 -17.32 6.92
N ARG A 316 9.71 -17.45 6.16
CA ARG A 316 9.58 -18.50 5.14
C ARG A 316 10.60 -18.36 4.01
N LEU A 317 10.90 -17.14 3.58
CA LEU A 317 11.97 -16.88 2.60
C LEU A 317 13.34 -17.32 3.14
N ALA A 318 13.64 -17.00 4.40
CA ALA A 318 14.89 -17.42 5.03
C ALA A 318 15.00 -18.95 5.16
N GLU A 319 13.92 -19.64 5.51
CA GLU A 319 13.87 -21.11 5.61
C GLU A 319 14.15 -21.80 4.26
N THR A 320 13.65 -21.24 3.16
CA THR A 320 13.83 -21.82 1.82
C THR A 320 15.05 -21.28 1.09
N GLY A 321 15.81 -20.36 1.69
CA GLY A 321 16.99 -19.75 1.08
C GLY A 321 16.68 -18.75 -0.05
N ASP A 322 15.46 -18.24 -0.13
CA ASP A 322 15.09 -17.20 -1.09
C ASP A 322 15.44 -15.81 -0.55
N ALA A 323 16.02 -14.96 -1.41
CA ALA A 323 16.24 -13.57 -1.05
C ALA A 323 14.91 -12.79 -1.07
N PRO A 324 14.64 -11.95 -0.04
CA PRO A 324 13.54 -11.00 -0.12
C PRO A 324 13.81 -9.95 -1.20
N ASP A 325 12.73 -9.41 -1.75
CA ASP A 325 12.80 -8.22 -2.59
C ASP A 325 13.55 -7.08 -1.85
N PRO A 326 14.49 -6.36 -2.50
CA PRO A 326 15.29 -5.34 -1.84
C PRO A 326 14.47 -4.21 -1.20
N LEU A 327 13.41 -3.77 -1.88
CA LEU A 327 12.51 -2.73 -1.37
C LEU A 327 11.79 -3.23 -0.11
N LEU A 328 11.24 -4.44 -0.15
CA LEU A 328 10.65 -5.07 1.05
C LEU A 328 11.66 -5.24 2.18
N ALA A 329 12.87 -5.69 1.89
CA ALA A 329 13.89 -5.94 2.91
C ALA A 329 14.26 -4.66 3.67
N GLN A 330 14.38 -3.54 2.95
CA GLN A 330 14.63 -2.22 3.55
C GLN A 330 13.40 -1.72 4.30
N ALA A 331 12.22 -1.78 3.68
CA ALA A 331 10.97 -1.33 4.29
C ALA A 331 10.65 -2.08 5.59
N TYR A 332 10.80 -3.40 5.59
CA TYR A 332 10.57 -4.25 6.76
C TYR A 332 11.56 -3.91 7.89
N ARG A 333 12.83 -3.62 7.56
CA ARG A 333 13.84 -3.18 8.54
C ARG A 333 13.45 -1.82 9.16
N ILE A 334 13.02 -0.86 8.35
CA ILE A 334 12.53 0.44 8.83
C ILE A 334 11.31 0.22 9.72
N ALA A 335 10.31 -0.56 9.27
CA ALA A 335 9.06 -0.82 9.99
C ALA A 335 9.27 -1.46 11.37
N THR A 336 10.18 -2.43 11.45
CA THR A 336 10.44 -3.19 12.69
C THR A 336 11.48 -2.52 13.60
N GLY A 337 12.43 -1.77 13.03
CA GLY A 337 13.45 -1.03 13.79
C GLY A 337 12.95 0.28 14.39
N SER A 338 11.83 0.82 13.89
CA SER A 338 11.28 2.11 14.32
C SER A 338 10.29 2.01 15.50
N ARG A 339 10.18 0.87 16.18
CA ARG A 339 9.33 0.78 17.38
C ARG A 339 10.10 1.26 18.60
N ALA A 340 9.57 2.29 19.27
CA ALA A 340 10.06 2.71 20.58
C ALA A 340 9.77 1.63 21.64
N PRO A 341 10.48 1.62 22.78
CA PRO A 341 10.29 0.63 23.86
C PRO A 341 8.86 0.58 24.44
N ASP A 342 8.09 1.66 24.30
CA ASP A 342 6.69 1.77 24.70
C ASP A 342 5.69 1.27 23.63
N GLY A 343 6.19 0.70 22.54
CA GLY A 343 5.40 0.18 21.43
C GLY A 343 4.93 1.24 20.43
N ARG A 344 5.23 2.53 20.66
CA ARG A 344 4.90 3.59 19.70
C ARG A 344 5.80 3.50 18.48
N LEU A 345 5.24 3.79 17.32
CA LEU A 345 5.99 3.91 16.08
C LEU A 345 6.71 5.25 16.06
N ALA A 346 8.03 5.23 15.92
CA ALA A 346 8.83 6.37 15.50
C ALA A 346 8.55 6.63 14.02
N LEU A 347 7.39 7.24 13.76
CA LEU A 347 6.94 7.65 12.44
C LEU A 347 7.93 8.59 11.73
N ASP A 348 8.91 9.12 12.46
CA ASP A 348 10.03 9.91 11.93
C ASP A 348 10.89 9.17 10.90
N ALA A 349 10.94 7.84 10.94
CA ALA A 349 11.66 7.03 9.96
C ALA A 349 10.82 6.63 8.72
N MET A 350 9.53 6.96 8.72
CA MET A 350 8.53 6.57 7.70
C MET A 350 7.96 7.79 6.95
N VAL A 351 8.72 8.86 7.03
CA VAL A 351 8.45 10.15 6.42
C VAL A 351 8.29 10.01 4.90
N GLY A 352 7.24 10.63 4.38
CA GLY A 352 6.93 10.62 2.96
C GLY A 352 6.04 9.45 2.52
N ALA A 353 5.68 8.57 3.45
CA ALA A 353 4.53 7.69 3.30
C ALA A 353 3.21 8.48 3.27
N ALA A 354 2.51 8.31 2.18
CA ALA A 354 1.06 8.38 2.03
C ALA A 354 0.38 7.86 3.28
N VAL A 355 -0.24 8.74 4.07
CA VAL A 355 -0.96 8.37 5.29
C VAL A 355 -2.41 8.74 5.11
N PRO A 356 -3.35 7.77 5.17
CA PRO A 356 -4.76 8.09 5.25
C PRO A 356 -5.06 8.86 6.53
N ARG A 357 -5.68 10.04 6.38
CA ARG A 357 -5.99 10.99 7.45
C ARG A 357 -6.83 10.41 8.59
N GLY A 358 -7.49 9.28 8.39
CA GLY A 358 -8.23 8.60 9.46
C GLY A 358 -7.37 8.18 10.65
N THR A 359 -6.04 8.09 10.52
CA THR A 359 -5.09 7.94 11.64
C THR A 359 -4.85 9.22 12.45
N TRP A 360 -5.21 10.41 11.94
CA TRP A 360 -4.75 11.69 12.48
C TRP A 360 -5.55 12.21 13.67
N HIS A 361 -6.76 11.68 13.90
CA HIS A 361 -7.52 11.97 15.11
C HIS A 361 -6.78 11.56 16.40
N GLY A 362 -5.78 10.67 16.30
CA GLY A 362 -4.96 10.23 17.44
C GLY A 362 -3.64 10.97 17.68
N GLN A 363 -3.14 11.79 16.73
CA GLN A 363 -1.79 12.38 16.83
C GLN A 363 -1.76 13.87 16.45
N LYS A 364 -1.94 14.74 17.46
CA LYS A 364 -1.85 16.20 17.31
C LYS A 364 -0.46 16.63 16.78
N GLY A 365 -0.44 17.41 15.70
CA GLY A 365 0.76 18.10 15.19
C GLY A 365 1.60 17.31 14.17
N TRP A 366 1.23 16.07 13.85
CA TRP A 366 2.00 15.20 12.96
C TRP A 366 1.92 15.59 11.48
N LEU A 367 0.75 16.06 11.01
CA LEU A 367 0.51 16.51 9.64
C LEU A 367 1.52 17.56 9.14
N ALA A 368 1.70 18.65 9.90
CA ALA A 368 2.64 19.71 9.56
C ALA A 368 4.13 19.27 9.68
N LEU A 369 4.43 18.23 10.48
CA LEU A 369 5.78 17.63 10.50
C LEU A 369 6.04 16.80 9.23
N THR A 370 5.02 16.08 8.75
CA THR A 370 5.09 15.24 7.54
C THR A 370 5.12 16.06 6.26
N GLU A 371 4.30 17.12 6.15
CA GLU A 371 4.35 18.07 5.03
C GLU A 371 5.75 18.66 4.85
N GLY A 372 6.37 19.07 5.96
CA GLY A 372 7.69 19.67 5.91
C GLY A 372 8.81 18.72 5.47
N ARG A 373 8.55 17.42 5.44
CA ARG A 373 9.50 16.43 4.97
C ARG A 373 9.11 15.80 3.62
N LEU A 374 8.07 16.33 2.97
CA LEU A 374 7.69 16.06 1.58
C LEU A 374 7.97 17.28 0.69
N PRO A 375 9.21 17.82 0.63
CA PRO A 375 9.49 19.08 -0.07
C PRO A 375 9.24 19.02 -1.58
N ALA A 376 9.14 17.82 -2.16
CA ALA A 376 8.78 17.61 -3.57
C ALA A 376 7.29 17.87 -3.88
N VAL A 377 6.43 17.90 -2.85
CA VAL A 377 4.98 18.07 -2.98
C VAL A 377 4.48 19.27 -2.15
N TYR A 378 5.00 19.44 -0.94
CA TYR A 378 4.56 20.44 0.04
C TYR A 378 5.67 21.43 0.39
N ALA A 379 5.31 22.70 0.46
CA ALA A 379 6.18 23.74 0.98
C ALA A 379 6.14 23.74 2.51
N GLN A 380 7.24 24.16 3.15
CA GLN A 380 7.19 24.50 4.56
C GLN A 380 6.70 25.94 4.76
N PRO A 381 5.78 26.19 5.71
CA PRO A 381 5.52 27.54 6.19
C PRO A 381 6.81 28.20 6.69
N ALA A 382 6.97 29.50 6.41
CA ALA A 382 8.20 30.23 6.71
C ALA A 382 8.32 30.54 8.22
N GLY A 383 9.09 29.73 8.94
CA GLY A 383 9.41 29.95 10.36
C GLY A 383 8.42 29.32 11.34
N ALA A 384 8.79 29.30 12.62
CA ALA A 384 8.07 28.58 13.67
C ALA A 384 6.64 29.10 13.91
N VAL A 385 6.42 30.41 13.77
CA VAL A 385 5.11 31.05 13.97
C VAL A 385 4.14 30.64 12.87
N ALA A 386 4.55 30.74 11.60
CA ALA A 386 3.73 30.33 10.46
C ALA A 386 3.40 28.82 10.51
N LEU A 387 4.36 27.99 10.94
CA LEU A 387 4.13 26.56 11.13
C LEU A 387 3.10 26.27 12.25
N ALA A 388 3.15 27.03 13.35
CA ALA A 388 2.17 26.89 14.43
C ALA A 388 0.76 27.32 13.97
N GLN A 389 0.66 28.42 13.22
CA GLN A 389 -0.61 28.90 12.65
C GLN A 389 -1.18 27.92 11.62
N HIS A 390 -0.33 27.36 10.75
CA HIS A 390 -0.75 26.33 9.81
C HIS A 390 -1.35 25.10 10.53
N ARG A 391 -0.73 24.64 11.61
CA ARG A 391 -1.27 23.56 12.46
C ARG A 391 -2.61 23.92 13.09
N GLN A 392 -2.76 25.18 13.53
CA GLN A 392 -4.00 25.68 14.09
C GLN A 392 -5.12 25.71 13.02
N HIS A 393 -4.82 26.17 11.80
CA HIS A 393 -5.76 26.16 10.69
C HIS A 393 -6.27 24.76 10.37
N GLN A 394 -5.37 23.76 10.33
CA GLN A 394 -5.75 22.36 10.10
C GLN A 394 -6.73 21.86 11.17
N GLN A 395 -6.40 22.09 12.45
CA GLN A 395 -7.23 21.64 13.58
C GLN A 395 -8.60 22.33 13.61
N ALA A 396 -8.63 23.65 13.43
CA ALA A 396 -9.86 24.42 13.43
C ALA A 396 -10.77 24.03 12.25
N LEU A 397 -10.18 23.83 11.07
CA LEU A 397 -10.91 23.41 9.89
C LEU A 397 -11.50 22.01 10.04
N ASP A 398 -10.78 21.05 10.63
CA ASP A 398 -11.30 19.72 10.92
C ASP A 398 -12.54 19.77 11.84
N GLY A 399 -12.50 20.64 12.87
CA GLY A 399 -13.63 20.84 13.78
C GLY A 399 -14.86 21.41 13.06
N VAL A 400 -14.67 22.47 12.27
CA VAL A 400 -15.73 23.14 11.50
C VAL A 400 -16.31 22.21 10.42
N LEU A 401 -15.46 21.43 9.73
CA LEU A 401 -15.89 20.42 8.75
C LEU A 401 -16.71 19.31 9.41
N THR A 402 -16.32 18.85 10.60
CA THR A 402 -17.07 17.83 11.35
C THR A 402 -18.48 18.33 11.72
N ALA A 403 -18.58 19.58 12.17
CA ALA A 403 -19.86 20.22 12.45
C ALA A 403 -20.70 20.39 11.18
N TRP A 404 -20.11 20.87 10.08
CA TRP A 404 -20.79 21.02 8.81
C TRP A 404 -21.34 19.69 8.27
N ARG A 405 -20.55 18.61 8.35
CA ARG A 405 -20.95 17.26 7.91
C ARG A 405 -22.18 16.74 8.64
N SER A 406 -22.35 17.08 9.92
CA SER A 406 -23.52 16.68 10.71
C SER A 406 -24.69 17.67 10.61
N GLY A 407 -24.49 18.83 9.97
CA GLY A 407 -25.47 19.89 9.81
C GLY A 407 -26.49 19.69 8.68
N ASP A 408 -27.49 20.58 8.66
CA ASP A 408 -28.64 20.50 7.75
C ASP A 408 -28.28 20.59 6.27
N VAL A 409 -27.29 21.41 5.91
CA VAL A 409 -26.86 21.60 4.51
C VAL A 409 -26.29 20.29 3.94
N ALA A 410 -25.40 19.63 4.68
CA ALA A 410 -24.84 18.35 4.27
C ALA A 410 -25.92 17.25 4.26
N ARG A 411 -26.83 17.23 5.25
CA ARG A 411 -27.96 16.28 5.28
C ARG A 411 -28.93 16.47 4.11
N ALA A 412 -29.24 17.70 3.74
CA ALA A 412 -30.11 18.03 2.61
C ALA A 412 -29.49 17.61 1.27
N ALA A 413 -28.21 17.90 1.06
CA ALA A 413 -27.47 17.47 -0.14
C ALA A 413 -27.51 15.94 -0.29
N ARG A 414 -27.33 15.19 0.81
CA ARG A 414 -27.44 13.72 0.83
C ARG A 414 -28.84 13.23 0.52
N ALA A 415 -29.86 13.80 1.16
CA ALA A 415 -31.25 13.37 1.00
C ALA A 415 -31.77 13.55 -0.43
N GLN A 416 -31.23 14.53 -1.16
CA GLN A 416 -31.56 14.81 -2.56
C GLN A 416 -30.73 13.98 -3.56
N GLY A 417 -29.82 13.13 -3.08
CA GLY A 417 -28.88 12.38 -3.93
C GLY A 417 -27.86 13.28 -4.66
N GLY A 418 -27.66 14.52 -4.18
CA GLY A 418 -26.76 15.49 -4.78
C GLY A 418 -25.28 15.25 -4.46
N ASP A 419 -24.38 15.88 -5.23
CA ASP A 419 -22.93 15.85 -4.99
C ASP A 419 -22.61 16.67 -3.72
N VAL A 420 -22.42 15.98 -2.59
CA VAL A 420 -22.07 16.59 -1.29
C VAL A 420 -20.76 17.39 -1.39
N ARG A 421 -19.86 17.05 -2.33
CA ARG A 421 -18.64 17.82 -2.59
C ARG A 421 -18.95 19.17 -3.22
N ALA A 422 -19.95 19.26 -4.09
CA ALA A 422 -20.37 20.55 -4.66
C ALA A 422 -20.94 21.47 -3.55
N ALA A 423 -21.72 20.90 -2.63
CA ALA A 423 -22.18 21.61 -1.44
C ALA A 423 -21.01 22.03 -0.53
N LEU A 424 -19.99 21.17 -0.37
CA LEU A 424 -18.78 21.49 0.38
C LEU A 424 -17.98 22.61 -0.30
N ALA A 425 -17.76 22.56 -1.62
CA ALA A 425 -17.06 23.59 -2.38
C ALA A 425 -17.68 24.98 -2.18
N GLN A 426 -19.01 25.05 -2.17
CA GLN A 426 -19.74 26.29 -1.90
C GLN A 426 -19.63 26.75 -0.44
N ALA A 427 -19.50 25.81 0.51
CA ALA A 427 -19.36 26.10 1.93
C ALA A 427 -17.92 26.51 2.32
N VAL A 428 -16.89 26.06 1.60
CA VAL A 428 -15.46 26.25 1.94
C VAL A 428 -15.12 27.69 2.32
N PRO A 429 -15.49 28.74 1.56
CA PRO A 429 -15.18 30.13 1.96
C PRO A 429 -15.67 30.48 3.38
N ARG A 430 -16.88 30.07 3.71
CA ARG A 430 -17.47 30.28 5.04
C ARG A 430 -16.77 29.43 6.10
N LEU A 431 -16.48 28.18 5.80
CA LEU A 431 -15.80 27.26 6.74
C LEU A 431 -14.37 27.72 7.06
N LEU A 432 -13.66 28.30 6.07
CA LEU A 432 -12.35 28.93 6.27
C LEU A 432 -12.46 30.15 7.19
N GLN A 433 -13.49 30.97 7.02
CA GLN A 433 -13.72 32.12 7.91
C GLN A 433 -14.04 31.67 9.34
N GLU A 434 -14.90 30.66 9.51
CA GLU A 434 -15.28 30.10 10.81
C GLU A 434 -14.10 29.41 11.52
N SER A 435 -13.15 28.84 10.77
CA SER A 435 -11.93 28.24 11.32
C SER A 435 -10.83 29.24 11.65
N GLY A 436 -11.03 30.54 11.33
CA GLY A 436 -10.02 31.58 11.54
C GLY A 436 -8.83 31.46 10.58
N PHE A 437 -9.04 30.95 9.37
CA PHE A 437 -8.00 30.81 8.35
C PHE A 437 -7.39 32.16 7.95
N ASP A 438 -6.08 32.29 8.11
CA ASP A 438 -5.29 33.43 7.64
C ASP A 438 -4.46 33.06 6.39
N PRO A 439 -4.78 33.60 5.20
CA PRO A 439 -4.02 33.33 3.98
C PRO A 439 -2.59 33.90 4.01
N ALA A 440 -2.30 34.92 4.83
CA ALA A 440 -0.98 35.54 4.88
C ALA A 440 0.12 34.60 5.36
N VAL A 441 -0.24 33.60 6.16
CA VAL A 441 0.65 32.53 6.65
C VAL A 441 1.37 31.80 5.51
N TYR A 442 0.73 31.69 4.33
CA TYR A 442 1.22 30.88 3.22
C TYR A 442 1.92 31.69 2.13
N ALA A 443 1.74 33.01 2.11
CA ALA A 443 2.17 33.87 0.99
C ALA A 443 3.69 33.81 0.73
N ALA A 444 4.50 33.62 1.77
CA ALA A 444 5.95 33.52 1.63
C ALA A 444 6.39 32.33 0.76
N SER A 445 5.62 31.24 0.75
CA SER A 445 5.96 30.05 -0.05
C SER A 445 5.86 30.28 -1.56
N ALA A 446 5.13 31.31 -2.01
CA ALA A 446 5.08 31.69 -3.43
C ALA A 446 6.41 32.29 -3.93
N LEU A 447 7.25 32.78 -3.03
CA LEU A 447 8.51 33.44 -3.36
C LEU A 447 9.67 32.45 -3.56
N GLY A 448 9.45 31.15 -3.32
CA GLY A 448 10.45 30.11 -3.53
C GLY A 448 10.79 29.90 -5.02
N ALA A 449 11.82 29.08 -5.28
CA ALA A 449 12.32 28.80 -6.63
C ALA A 449 11.21 28.35 -7.61
N SER A 450 10.28 27.52 -7.13
CA SER A 450 9.15 26.99 -7.90
C SER A 450 8.05 28.00 -8.23
N GLY A 451 8.07 29.22 -7.64
CA GLY A 451 7.05 30.25 -7.87
C GLY A 451 5.69 29.97 -7.24
N HIS A 452 5.59 28.86 -6.49
CA HIS A 452 4.43 28.45 -5.74
C HIS A 452 4.83 27.59 -4.54
N GLY A 453 3.93 27.47 -3.56
CA GLY A 453 4.04 26.55 -2.45
C GLY A 453 2.68 25.99 -2.04
N ARG A 454 2.60 24.67 -1.95
CA ARG A 454 1.40 23.91 -1.59
C ARG A 454 1.46 23.50 -0.12
N HIS A 455 0.33 23.54 0.57
CA HIS A 455 0.15 23.05 1.94
C HIS A 455 -1.20 22.32 2.04
N LEU A 456 -1.32 21.32 2.90
CA LEU A 456 -2.54 20.50 2.98
C LEU A 456 -3.40 20.92 4.18
N LEU A 457 -4.59 21.46 3.95
CA LEU A 457 -5.50 21.87 5.02
C LEU A 457 -6.34 20.70 5.56
N HIS A 458 -6.98 19.96 4.66
CA HIS A 458 -7.85 18.83 5.01
C HIS A 458 -7.71 17.70 3.99
N SER A 459 -8.02 16.47 4.39
CA SER A 459 -8.27 15.37 3.46
C SER A 459 -9.17 14.32 4.10
N GLU A 460 -10.05 13.74 3.31
CA GLU A 460 -10.93 12.65 3.66
C GLU A 460 -10.61 11.45 2.78
N SER A 461 -10.40 10.29 3.41
CA SER A 461 -10.01 9.07 2.72
C SER A 461 -10.99 7.91 2.95
N ASP A 462 -12.02 8.07 3.78
CA ASP A 462 -13.00 7.01 3.99
C ASP A 462 -14.04 7.02 2.86
N ALA A 463 -14.05 5.96 2.05
CA ALA A 463 -15.07 5.74 1.03
C ALA A 463 -16.49 5.54 1.62
N ARG A 464 -16.58 5.28 2.93
CA ARG A 464 -17.82 5.24 3.71
C ARG A 464 -18.14 6.57 4.38
N SER A 465 -17.28 7.58 4.25
CA SER A 465 -17.68 8.94 4.60
C SER A 465 -18.84 9.33 3.67
N ASP A 466 -19.84 10.00 4.23
CA ASP A 466 -21.04 10.41 3.48
C ASP A 466 -20.76 11.48 2.40
N LEU A 467 -19.50 11.66 1.99
CA LEU A 467 -19.00 12.64 1.03
C LEU A 467 -18.82 12.09 -0.39
N GLN A 468 -19.30 10.86 -0.68
CA GLN A 468 -19.25 10.21 -2.00
C GLN A 468 -17.86 10.14 -2.66
N GLY A 469 -16.78 10.30 -1.89
CA GLY A 469 -15.43 10.22 -2.44
C GLY A 469 -14.37 10.87 -1.56
N LEU A 470 -13.16 10.58 -1.98
CA LEU A 470 -11.90 10.99 -1.37
C LEU A 470 -11.63 12.43 -1.78
N CYS A 471 -11.49 13.35 -0.82
CA CYS A 471 -11.28 14.77 -1.12
C CYS A 471 -10.11 15.34 -0.32
N ALA A 472 -9.38 16.30 -0.88
CA ALA A 472 -8.36 17.06 -0.17
C ALA A 472 -8.64 18.55 -0.33
N LEU A 473 -8.53 19.30 0.76
CA LEU A 473 -8.40 20.75 0.73
C LEU A 473 -6.93 21.10 0.80
N GLN A 474 -6.39 21.66 -0.28
CA GLN A 474 -5.02 22.15 -0.35
C GLN A 474 -5.03 23.66 -0.49
N VAL A 475 -4.12 24.34 0.20
CA VAL A 475 -3.85 25.75 -0.01
C VAL A 475 -2.59 25.87 -0.86
N VAL A 476 -2.63 26.70 -1.89
CA VAL A 476 -1.48 26.99 -2.74
C VAL A 476 -1.28 28.49 -2.81
N ALA A 477 -0.11 28.93 -2.36
CA ALA A 477 0.36 30.28 -2.57
C ALA A 477 1.19 30.33 -3.86
N PHE A 478 0.92 31.26 -4.76
CA PHE A 478 1.63 31.38 -6.03
C PHE A 478 1.69 32.82 -6.55
N ASP A 479 2.69 33.08 -7.38
CA ASP A 479 2.78 34.34 -8.12
C ASP A 479 1.86 34.29 -9.35
N PRO A 480 0.79 35.11 -9.42
CA PRO A 480 -0.14 35.09 -10.55
C PRO A 480 0.52 35.48 -11.88
N ALA A 481 1.64 36.21 -11.85
CA ALA A 481 2.40 36.52 -13.08
C ALA A 481 3.12 35.28 -13.64
N ARG A 482 3.49 34.31 -12.79
CA ARG A 482 4.14 33.06 -13.18
C ARG A 482 3.13 31.93 -13.44
N HIS A 483 1.96 31.99 -12.80
CA HIS A 483 0.93 30.96 -12.87
C HIS A 483 -0.49 31.52 -13.15
N PRO A 484 -0.69 32.29 -14.25
CA PRO A 484 -1.96 32.97 -14.51
C PRO A 484 -3.13 32.01 -14.78
N ALA A 485 -2.84 30.82 -15.32
CA ALA A 485 -3.84 29.82 -15.69
C ALA A 485 -4.43 29.04 -14.50
N VAL A 486 -3.95 29.30 -13.27
CA VAL A 486 -4.43 28.64 -12.05
C VAL A 486 -5.73 29.26 -11.52
N LEU A 487 -5.91 30.58 -11.68
CA LEU A 487 -7.08 31.31 -11.16
C LEU A 487 -8.43 30.78 -11.68
N PRO A 488 -8.60 30.43 -12.97
CA PRO A 488 -9.86 29.87 -13.48
C PRO A 488 -10.03 28.36 -13.19
N HIS A 489 -9.17 27.73 -12.38
CA HIS A 489 -9.22 26.28 -12.19
C HIS A 489 -10.52 25.84 -11.48
N PRO A 490 -11.24 24.84 -11.99
CA PRO A 490 -12.59 24.46 -11.52
C PRO A 490 -12.63 23.88 -10.10
N GLU A 491 -11.47 23.54 -9.53
CA GLU A 491 -11.36 23.05 -8.15
C GLU A 491 -11.02 24.16 -7.13
N ALA A 492 -10.71 25.38 -7.58
CA ALA A 492 -10.49 26.51 -6.69
C ALA A 492 -11.83 26.92 -6.04
N CYS A 493 -11.90 26.81 -4.72
CA CYS A 493 -13.11 27.09 -3.94
C CYS A 493 -13.02 28.41 -3.17
N ALA A 494 -11.82 28.91 -2.91
CA ALA A 494 -11.59 30.23 -2.35
C ALA A 494 -10.27 30.80 -2.89
N VAL A 495 -10.22 32.11 -3.13
CA VAL A 495 -9.02 32.81 -3.63
C VAL A 495 -8.86 34.11 -2.84
N PHE A 496 -7.65 34.36 -2.38
CA PHE A 496 -7.28 35.51 -1.57
C PHE A 496 -6.09 36.21 -2.22
N GLU A 497 -6.16 37.54 -2.33
CA GLU A 497 -5.01 38.36 -2.65
C GLU A 497 -4.32 38.78 -1.35
N VAL A 498 -3.05 38.46 -1.23
CA VAL A 498 -2.24 38.80 -0.06
C VAL A 498 -1.15 39.77 -0.50
N PRO A 499 -0.89 40.84 0.29
CA PRO A 499 0.27 41.69 0.08
C PRO A 499 1.55 40.85 -0.04
N ARG A 500 2.37 41.16 -1.04
CA ARG A 500 3.61 40.43 -1.29
C ARG A 500 4.50 40.51 -0.03
N PRO A 501 4.89 39.37 0.57
CA PRO A 501 5.80 39.39 1.71
C PRO A 501 7.12 40.04 1.32
N ALA A 502 7.74 40.76 2.25
CA ALA A 502 9.08 41.31 2.04
C ALA A 502 10.08 40.15 1.90
N GLY A 503 10.51 39.86 0.67
CA GLY A 503 11.61 38.94 0.38
C GLY A 503 12.98 39.61 0.52
N ASP A 504 14.03 38.81 0.39
CA ASP A 504 15.48 39.00 0.65
C ASP A 504 16.18 40.16 -0.12
N GLY A 505 15.51 41.27 -0.38
CA GLY A 505 16.06 42.47 -1.01
C GLY A 505 15.55 42.77 -2.43
N THR A 506 14.66 41.95 -3.00
CA THR A 506 14.03 42.19 -4.33
C THR A 506 12.56 42.62 -4.26
N ALA A 507 12.07 43.00 -3.08
CA ALA A 507 10.67 43.32 -2.78
C ALA A 507 10.04 44.48 -3.58
N ALA A 508 10.78 45.17 -4.45
CA ALA A 508 10.33 46.42 -5.07
C ALA A 508 9.65 46.29 -6.44
N GLN A 509 9.49 45.10 -7.05
CA GLN A 509 9.01 44.98 -8.44
C GLN A 509 7.91 43.93 -8.69
N GLY A 510 7.22 43.42 -7.67
CA GLY A 510 6.20 42.38 -7.84
C GLY A 510 4.82 42.77 -7.31
N GLY A 511 3.76 42.44 -8.05
CA GLY A 511 2.35 42.55 -7.60
C GLY A 511 2.00 41.61 -6.44
N PRO A 512 0.75 41.64 -5.94
CA PRO A 512 0.29 40.79 -4.82
C PRO A 512 0.45 39.30 -5.13
N VAL A 513 0.58 38.49 -4.08
CA VAL A 513 0.60 37.02 -4.16
C VAL A 513 -0.82 36.50 -4.08
N THR A 514 -1.14 35.46 -4.83
CA THR A 514 -2.42 34.76 -4.72
C THR A 514 -2.29 33.57 -3.78
N VAL A 515 -3.23 33.43 -2.86
CA VAL A 515 -3.41 32.23 -2.03
C VAL A 515 -4.76 31.64 -2.38
N ALA A 516 -4.78 30.46 -2.99
CA ALA A 516 -6.02 29.77 -3.37
C ALA A 516 -6.19 28.48 -2.60
N VAL A 517 -7.42 28.15 -2.23
CA VAL A 517 -7.81 26.89 -1.61
C VAL A 517 -8.54 26.04 -2.63
N PHE A 518 -8.01 24.85 -2.87
CA PHE A 518 -8.52 23.89 -3.83
C PHE A 518 -9.18 22.72 -3.11
N LEU A 519 -10.37 22.34 -3.57
CA LEU A 519 -11.03 21.08 -3.18
C LEU A 519 -10.82 20.06 -4.29
N HIS A 520 -9.74 19.30 -4.17
CA HIS A 520 -9.34 18.31 -5.15
C HIS A 520 -10.25 17.07 -5.14
N ARG A 521 -10.58 16.60 -6.34
CA ARG A 521 -11.11 15.25 -6.59
C ARG A 521 -9.97 14.27 -6.81
N GLY A 522 -10.29 12.98 -6.73
CA GLY A 522 -9.41 11.99 -7.35
C GLY A 522 -8.17 11.63 -6.55
N ILE A 523 -8.03 12.15 -5.32
CA ILE A 523 -7.03 11.63 -4.39
C ILE A 523 -7.36 10.16 -4.15
N ASP A 524 -6.37 9.30 -3.99
CA ASP A 524 -6.65 7.92 -3.63
C ASP A 524 -6.81 7.77 -2.11
N GLY A 525 -7.66 6.82 -1.71
CA GLY A 525 -8.02 6.65 -0.30
C GLY A 525 -6.90 6.01 0.50
N VAL A 526 -5.79 5.74 -0.16
CA VAL A 526 -4.63 5.05 0.35
C VAL A 526 -3.54 6.04 0.73
N SER A 527 -3.46 7.21 0.08
CA SER A 527 -2.49 8.26 0.39
C SER A 527 -3.02 9.51 1.06
N GLY A 528 -4.35 9.69 1.08
CA GLY A 528 -4.98 10.69 1.94
C GLY A 528 -4.57 12.12 1.59
N GLY A 529 -4.38 12.39 0.30
CA GLY A 529 -4.07 13.71 -0.22
C GLY A 529 -2.60 14.10 -0.11
N LEU A 530 -1.67 13.19 0.21
CA LEU A 530 -0.22 13.46 0.24
C LEU A 530 0.45 13.37 -1.15
N GLU A 531 -0.28 12.94 -2.15
CA GLU A 531 0.08 12.91 -3.56
C GLU A 531 -0.21 14.25 -4.26
N ARG A 532 0.33 14.42 -5.47
CA ARG A 532 -0.10 15.53 -6.35
C ARG A 532 -1.51 15.24 -6.89
N PRO A 533 -2.42 16.21 -6.84
CA PRO A 533 -3.77 16.01 -7.37
C PRO A 533 -3.73 15.72 -8.87
N ARG A 534 -4.63 14.86 -9.35
CA ARG A 534 -4.79 14.65 -10.79
C ARG A 534 -5.23 15.96 -11.43
N GLY A 535 -4.47 16.43 -12.42
CA GLY A 535 -4.76 17.72 -13.03
C GLY A 535 -4.01 18.89 -12.43
N ASP A 536 -3.04 18.64 -11.52
CA ASP A 536 -2.26 19.67 -10.86
C ASP A 536 -1.79 20.78 -11.83
N PRO A 537 -2.33 22.01 -11.73
CA PRO A 537 -1.99 23.10 -12.64
C PRO A 537 -0.57 23.63 -12.41
N PHE A 538 0.13 23.11 -11.40
CA PHE A 538 1.52 23.41 -11.08
C PHE A 538 2.51 22.33 -11.54
N ALA A 539 2.03 21.23 -12.16
CA ALA A 539 2.91 20.17 -12.64
C ALA A 539 3.76 20.65 -13.84
N PRO A 540 5.07 20.38 -13.86
CA PRO A 540 5.92 20.79 -14.97
C PRO A 540 5.50 20.09 -16.28
N GLY A 541 5.30 20.87 -17.36
CA GLY A 541 5.09 20.36 -18.72
C GLY A 541 3.64 20.25 -19.21
N ARG A 542 2.63 20.75 -18.47
CA ARG A 542 1.26 20.86 -18.99
C ARG A 542 0.95 22.25 -19.53
N VAL A 543 0.64 22.33 -20.82
CA VAL A 543 -0.08 23.45 -21.41
C VAL A 543 -1.56 23.22 -21.10
N LEU A 544 -2.17 24.09 -20.29
CA LEU A 544 -3.62 24.11 -20.11
C LEU A 544 -4.23 24.55 -21.45
N HIS A 545 -4.97 23.65 -22.10
CA HIS A 545 -5.69 23.92 -23.34
C HIS A 545 -7.06 24.53 -23.07
#